data_AF-A0A174UB24-F1
#
_entry.id   AF-A0A174UB24-F1
#
_cell.length_a   1.000
_cell.length_b   1.000
_cell.length_c   1.000
_cell.angle_alpha   90.00
_cell.angle_beta   90.00
_cell.angle_gamma   90.00
#
_symmetry.space_group_name_H-M   'P 1'
#
loop_
_entity.id
_entity.type
_entity.pdbx_description
1 polymer ?
#
loop_
_entity_poly.entity_id
_entity_poly.type
_entity_poly.pdbx_seq_one_letter_code
_entity_poly.pdbx_strand_id
1 'polypeptide(L)'
;MALRRRPGRGLLAGLWEYPNELSPAPCPVEAAGLSGGPAGKHIFSHIEWHMTAQIVEAASPELPEGWVWADRAALERDYAVPNAFQAFAGAVEARL
;
A
#
# COMPACT_ATOMS: atom_id res chain seq x y z
N MET A 1 -9.44 -2.48 -0.74
CA MET A 1 -8.05 -1.99 -0.93
C MET A 1 -7.11 -3.17 -1.09
N ALA A 2 -6.15 -3.12 -2.02
CA ALA A 2 -5.16 -4.19 -2.19
C ALA A 2 -4.02 -4.03 -1.18
N LEU A 3 -3.61 -5.12 -0.56
CA LEU A 3 -2.48 -5.18 0.37
C LEU A 3 -1.55 -6.31 -0.02
N ARG A 4 -0.27 -6.17 0.30
CA ARG A 4 0.72 -7.25 0.23
C ARG A 4 1.43 -7.42 1.56
N ARG A 5 1.86 -8.64 1.84
CA ARG A 5 2.67 -8.93 3.03
C ARG A 5 4.15 -8.77 2.70
N ARG A 6 4.88 -8.03 3.53
CA ARG A 6 6.33 -7.88 3.39
C ARG A 6 7.04 -9.20 3.69
N PRO A 7 8.23 -9.45 3.10
CA PRO A 7 9.04 -10.63 3.42
C PRO A 7 9.28 -10.78 4.92
N GLY A 8 9.50 -12.02 5.39
CA GLY A 8 9.74 -12.33 6.80
C GLY A 8 11.06 -11.82 7.39
N ARG A 9 11.82 -10.99 6.66
CA ARG A 9 13.10 -10.40 7.08
C ARG A 9 13.23 -8.95 6.60
N GLY A 10 13.99 -8.15 7.34
CA GLY A 10 14.29 -6.75 7.00
C GLY A 10 13.33 -5.75 7.66
N LEU A 11 13.34 -4.52 7.13
CA LEU A 11 12.52 -3.42 7.66
C LEU A 11 11.02 -3.74 7.52
N LEU A 12 10.29 -3.62 8.64
CA LEU A 12 8.86 -3.93 8.74
C LEU A 12 8.53 -5.39 8.33
N ALA A 13 9.43 -6.33 8.62
CA ALA A 13 9.30 -7.74 8.23
C ALA A 13 7.94 -8.34 8.63
N GLY A 14 7.30 -9.03 7.68
CA GLY A 14 6.05 -9.76 7.90
C GLY A 14 4.79 -8.89 8.11
N LEU A 15 4.92 -7.56 8.11
CA LEU A 15 3.79 -6.63 8.21
C LEU A 15 3.12 -6.42 6.84
N TRP A 16 1.88 -5.95 6.87
CA TRP A 16 1.11 -5.63 5.66
C TRP A 16 1.38 -4.20 5.21
N GLU A 17 1.29 -3.94 3.91
CA GLU A 17 1.47 -2.60 3.36
C GLU A 17 0.60 -2.37 2.12
N TYR A 18 0.35 -1.09 1.83
CA TYR A 18 -0.07 -0.68 0.50
C TYR A 18 1.07 -0.99 -0.48
N PRO A 19 0.80 -1.64 -1.62
CA PRO A 19 1.84 -1.96 -2.58
C PRO A 19 2.62 -0.73 -3.04
N ASN A 20 3.94 -0.81 -2.98
CA ASN A 20 4.84 0.29 -3.32
C ASN A 20 6.15 -0.25 -3.91
N GLU A 21 6.74 0.52 -4.80
CA GLU A 21 8.03 0.23 -5.44
C GLU A 21 8.85 1.50 -5.55
N LEU A 22 10.17 1.37 -5.67
CA LEU A 22 11.03 2.52 -5.97
C LEU A 22 10.68 3.06 -7.37
N SER A 23 10.40 4.36 -7.44
CA SER A 23 10.12 5.00 -8.72
C SER A 23 11.39 5.11 -9.57
N PRO A 24 11.32 4.88 -10.89
CA PRO A 24 10.13 4.46 -11.65
C PRO A 24 9.86 2.95 -11.55
N ALA A 25 8.58 2.57 -11.47
CA ALA A 25 8.15 1.18 -11.48
C ALA A 25 6.84 1.03 -12.26
N PRO A 26 6.62 -0.11 -12.95
CA PRO A 26 5.35 -0.41 -13.61
C PRO A 26 4.24 -0.64 -12.57
N CYS A 27 2.99 -0.47 -13.00
CA CYS A 27 1.85 -0.88 -12.19
C CYS A 27 1.85 -2.42 -12.08
N PRO A 28 1.73 -2.99 -10.87
CA PRO A 28 1.77 -4.44 -10.66
C PRO A 28 0.47 -5.16 -11.08
N VAL A 29 -0.56 -4.41 -11.46
CA VAL A 29 -1.83 -4.90 -11.98
C VAL A 29 -2.23 -4.10 -13.21
N GLU A 30 -3.11 -4.66 -14.03
CA GLU A 30 -3.72 -3.90 -15.12
C GLU A 30 -4.64 -2.82 -14.55
N ALA A 31 -4.45 -1.57 -15.00
CA ALA A 31 -5.19 -0.42 -14.51
C ALA A 31 -6.32 -0.04 -15.47
N ALA A 32 -7.56 -0.01 -14.98
CA ALA A 32 -8.68 0.66 -15.64
C ALA A 32 -8.66 2.17 -15.44
N GLY A 33 -8.03 2.64 -14.36
CA GLY A 33 -7.89 4.06 -14.03
C GLY A 33 -6.63 4.32 -13.21
N LEU A 34 -6.01 5.48 -13.44
CA LEU A 34 -4.83 5.93 -12.72
C LEU A 34 -4.98 7.40 -12.35
N SER A 35 -4.72 7.74 -11.09
CA SER A 35 -4.71 9.13 -10.63
C SER A 35 -3.67 9.35 -9.54
N GLY A 36 -3.25 10.61 -9.36
CA GLY A 36 -2.30 10.97 -8.32
C GLY A 36 -2.92 10.89 -6.92
N GLY A 37 -2.15 10.41 -5.95
CA GLY A 37 -2.50 10.40 -4.53
C GLY A 37 -1.68 11.38 -3.70
N PRO A 38 -1.89 11.40 -2.37
CA PRO A 38 -1.11 12.26 -1.49
C PRO A 38 0.36 11.83 -1.46
N ALA A 39 1.23 12.78 -1.12
CA ALA A 39 2.61 12.51 -0.76
C ALA A 39 2.72 12.34 0.76
N GLY A 40 3.67 11.53 1.20
CA GLY A 40 3.92 11.23 2.59
C GLY A 40 5.40 11.12 2.88
N LYS A 41 5.76 11.41 4.14
CA LYS A 41 7.08 11.18 4.67
C LYS A 41 6.99 10.36 5.95
N HIS A 42 7.93 9.43 6.13
CA HIS A 42 8.12 8.76 7.40
C HIS A 42 9.60 8.74 7.80
N ILE A 43 9.86 8.95 9.09
CA ILE A 43 11.21 8.97 9.65
C ILE A 43 11.36 7.73 10.53
N PHE A 44 12.24 6.82 10.13
CA PHE A 44 12.80 5.79 11.00
C PHE A 44 14.06 6.34 11.68
N SER A 45 14.55 5.64 12.71
CA SER A 45 15.76 6.05 13.43
C SER A 45 17.02 6.14 12.55
N HIS A 46 17.06 5.42 11.42
CA HIS A 46 18.25 5.33 10.56
C HIS A 46 17.97 5.65 9.08
N ILE A 47 16.71 5.89 8.69
CA ILE A 47 16.30 6.06 7.30
C ILE A 47 15.08 6.99 7.24
N GLU A 48 15.02 7.82 6.20
CA GLU A 48 13.85 8.64 5.88
C GLU A 48 13.21 8.15 4.58
N TRP A 49 11.90 7.93 4.60
CA TRP A 49 11.12 7.57 3.42
C TRP A 49 10.36 8.79 2.91
N HIS A 50 10.53 9.08 1.62
CA HIS A 50 9.70 10.03 0.86
C HIS A 50 8.88 9.22 -0.12
N MET A 51 7.56 9.33 -0.03
CA MET A 51 6.63 8.47 -0.73
C MET A 51 5.60 9.34 -1.45
N THR A 52 5.26 8.95 -2.68
CA THR A 52 4.16 9.56 -3.44
C THR A 52 3.20 8.45 -3.80
N ALA A 53 1.94 8.57 -3.40
CA ALA A 53 0.93 7.60 -3.75
C ALA A 53 0.46 7.76 -5.20
N GLN A 54 0.16 6.62 -5.82
CA GLN A 54 -0.65 6.52 -7.02
C GLN A 54 -1.90 5.74 -6.65
N ILE A 55 -3.04 6.17 -7.18
CA ILE A 55 -4.32 5.54 -6.97
C ILE A 55 -4.64 4.78 -8.24
N VAL A 56 -4.74 3.46 -8.10
CA VAL A 56 -4.98 2.54 -9.21
C VAL A 56 -6.35 1.90 -9.03
N GLU A 57 -7.19 2.05 -10.06
CA GLU A 57 -8.40 1.24 -10.21
C GLU A 57 -8.03 0.01 -11.05
N ALA A 58 -8.05 -1.16 -10.42
CA ALA A 58 -7.69 -2.41 -11.10
C ALA A 58 -8.77 -2.77 -12.15
N ALA A 59 -8.34 -3.18 -13.34
CA ALA A 59 -9.24 -3.59 -14.41
C ALA A 59 -9.94 -4.93 -14.12
N SER A 60 -9.39 -5.74 -13.23
CA SER A 60 -9.93 -7.02 -12.79
C SER A 60 -9.69 -7.22 -11.29
N PRO A 61 -10.41 -8.15 -10.63
CA PRO A 61 -10.17 -8.49 -9.23
C PRO A 61 -8.93 -9.35 -9.01
N GLU A 62 -8.24 -9.78 -10.08
CA GLU A 62 -7.06 -10.63 -9.98
C GLU A 62 -5.89 -9.86 -9.36
N LEU A 63 -5.21 -10.48 -8.40
CA LEU A 63 -4.06 -9.92 -7.70
C LEU A 63 -2.84 -10.83 -7.84
N PRO A 64 -1.62 -10.27 -7.77
CA PRO A 64 -0.40 -11.06 -7.67
C PRO A 64 -0.40 -12.00 -6.46
N GLU A 65 0.43 -13.03 -6.49
CA GLU A 65 0.58 -13.97 -5.39
C GLU A 65 0.99 -13.26 -4.08
N GLY A 66 0.35 -13.65 -2.97
CA GLY A 66 0.61 -13.07 -1.64
C GLY A 66 -0.07 -11.74 -1.37
N TRP A 67 -0.91 -11.27 -2.30
CA TRP A 67 -1.74 -10.08 -2.14
C TRP A 67 -3.17 -10.44 -1.77
N VAL A 68 -3.85 -9.50 -1.13
CA VAL A 68 -5.25 -9.65 -0.72
C VAL A 68 -6.04 -8.37 -0.99
N TRP A 69 -7.32 -8.53 -1.28
CA TRP A 69 -8.29 -7.46 -1.13
C TRP A 69 -8.74 -7.40 0.33
N ALA A 70 -8.60 -6.22 0.94
CA ALA A 70 -9.07 -5.93 2.27
C ALA A 70 -10.17 -4.86 2.22
N ASP A 71 -11.29 -5.13 2.88
CA ASP A 71 -12.29 -4.12 3.18
C ASP A 71 -11.90 -3.33 4.45
N ARG A 72 -12.78 -2.41 4.87
CA ARG A 72 -12.57 -1.60 6.07
C ARG A 72 -12.38 -2.44 7.33
N ALA A 73 -13.26 -3.43 7.54
CA ALA A 73 -13.22 -4.25 8.75
C ALA A 73 -11.96 -5.11 8.82
N ALA A 74 -11.51 -5.65 7.68
CA ALA A 74 -10.30 -6.45 7.59
C ALA A 74 -9.03 -5.60 7.79
N LEU A 75 -9.01 -4.36 7.28
CA LEU A 75 -7.92 -3.41 7.55
C LEU A 75 -7.80 -3.05 9.03
N GLU A 76 -8.93 -2.88 9.72
CA GLU A 76 -8.95 -2.55 11.15
C GLU A 76 -8.57 -3.74 12.05
N ARG A 77 -8.95 -4.96 11.66
CA ARG A 77 -8.84 -6.15 12.53
C ARG A 77 -7.72 -7.11 12.15
N ASP A 78 -7.54 -7.37 10.86
CA ASP A 78 -6.78 -8.52 10.36
C ASP A 78 -5.45 -8.12 9.71
N TYR A 79 -5.39 -6.92 9.13
CA TYR A 79 -4.24 -6.45 8.36
C TYR A 79 -3.61 -5.19 8.95
N ALA A 80 -2.76 -5.38 9.96
CA ALA A 80 -2.01 -4.28 10.58
C ALA A 80 -1.07 -3.60 9.57
N VAL A 81 -1.49 -2.44 9.06
CA VAL A 81 -0.67 -1.55 8.24
C VAL A 81 0.14 -0.62 9.16
N PRO A 82 1.49 -0.59 9.07
CA PRO A 82 2.33 0.21 9.94
C PRO A 82 2.08 1.71 9.82
N ASN A 83 2.36 2.44 10.91
CA ASN A 83 2.25 3.91 10.95
C ASN A 83 3.13 4.64 9.92
N ALA A 84 4.10 3.94 9.33
CA ALA A 84 4.85 4.42 8.17
C ALA A 84 3.96 4.86 7.01
N PHE A 85 2.75 4.29 6.89
CA PHE A 85 1.80 4.58 5.82
C PHE A 85 0.61 5.46 6.26
N GLN A 86 0.67 6.07 7.45
CA GLN A 86 -0.45 6.86 8.00
C GLN A 86 -0.91 8.01 7.09
N ALA A 87 0.02 8.60 6.33
CA ALA A 87 -0.26 9.70 5.41
C ALA A 87 -1.25 9.32 4.29
N PHE A 88 -1.43 8.02 4.04
CA PHE A 88 -2.29 7.48 2.99
C PHE A 88 -3.64 6.98 3.53
N ALA A 89 -3.81 6.88 4.85
CA ALA A 89 -5.00 6.31 5.48
C ALA A 89 -6.29 7.02 5.03
N GLY A 90 -6.31 8.36 5.03
CA GLY A 90 -7.49 9.12 4.59
C GLY A 90 -7.86 8.90 3.11
N ALA A 91 -6.87 8.73 2.23
CA ALA A 91 -7.12 8.44 0.81
C ALA A 91 -7.68 7.03 0.59
N VAL A 92 -7.28 6.09 1.45
CA VAL A 92 -7.75 4.70 1.47
C VAL A 92 -9.16 4.63 2.05
N GLU A 93 -9.41 5.28 3.20
CA GLU A 93 -10.72 5.34 3.84
C GLU A 93 -11.80 5.95 2.95
N ALA A 94 -11.46 6.95 2.12
CA ALA A 94 -12.38 7.54 1.16
C ALA A 94 -12.78 6.61 0.00
N ARG A 95 -12.15 5.42 -0.10
CA ARG A 95 -12.33 4.43 -1.17
C ARG A 95 -12.74 3.04 -0.68
N LEU A 96 -13.07 2.94 0.61
CA LEU A 96 -13.55 1.73 1.27
C LEU A 96 -15.00 1.92 1.69
#